data_AF-A0A523GIX3-F1
#
_entry.id   AF-A0A523GIX3-F1
#
_cell.length_a   1.000
_cell.length_b   1.000
_cell.length_c   1.000
_cell.angle_alpha   90.00
_cell.angle_beta   90.00
_cell.angle_gamma   90.00
#
_symmetry.space_group_name_H-M   'P 1'
#
loop_
_entity.id
_entity.type
_entity.pdbx_description
1 polymer ?
#
loop_
_entity_poly.entity_id
_entity_poly.type
_entity_poly.pdbx_seq_one_letter_code
_entity_poly.pdbx_strand_id
1 'polypeptide(L)'
;MDLFSLIGVFLAIVLVFIFLYFIPVNLWITARFSGVKVGLLELMFMRIRKVPPGVIVREMITAIKAGIPVTTTDLETHYLAGGHVPSVIKALISADKANISLTFKQATAID
;
A
#
# COMPACT_ATOMS: atom_id res chain seq x y z
N MET A 1 -40.68 -2.98 18.17
CA MET A 1 -39.38 -3.60 17.83
C MET A 1 -39.09 -4.61 18.91
N ASP A 2 -39.12 -5.90 18.58
CA ASP A 2 -38.82 -6.94 19.55
C ASP A 2 -37.34 -6.87 19.95
N LEU A 3 -37.01 -7.33 21.15
CA LEU A 3 -35.64 -7.31 21.68
C LEU A 3 -34.65 -8.00 20.70
N PHE A 4 -35.07 -9.09 20.06
CA PHE A 4 -34.29 -9.78 19.03
C PHE A 4 -34.00 -8.91 17.80
N SER A 5 -34.97 -8.10 17.35
CA SER A 5 -34.78 -7.17 16.23
C SER A 5 -33.79 -6.06 16.60
N LEU A 6 -33.84 -5.56 17.83
CA LEU A 6 -32.93 -4.53 18.32
C LEU A 6 -31.49 -5.05 18.41
N ILE A 7 -31.31 -6.28 18.94
CA ILE A 7 -30.00 -6.97 18.98
C ILE A 7 -29.46 -7.19 17.57
N GLY A 8 -30.30 -7.61 16.63
CA GLY A 8 -29.89 -7.84 15.24
C GLY A 8 -29.38 -6.57 14.54
N VAL A 9 -30.09 -5.46 14.69
CA VAL A 9 -29.66 -4.16 14.14
C VAL A 9 -28.35 -3.69 14.77
N PHE A 10 -28.21 -3.83 16.09
CA PHE A 10 -26.98 -3.48 16.79
C PHE A 10 -25.79 -4.30 16.27
N LEU A 11 -25.95 -5.62 16.11
CA LEU A 11 -24.91 -6.50 15.59
C LEU A 11 -24.49 -6.13 14.17
N ALA A 12 -25.46 -5.80 13.30
CA ALA A 12 -25.20 -5.38 11.93
C ALA A 12 -24.39 -4.07 11.89
N ILE A 13 -24.73 -3.10 12.72
CA ILE A 13 -23.98 -1.83 12.84
C ILE A 13 -22.54 -2.09 13.27
N VAL A 14 -22.33 -2.92 14.31
CA VAL A 14 -20.99 -3.28 14.80
C VAL A 14 -20.17 -3.96 13.70
N LEU A 15 -20.77 -4.91 12.96
CA LEU A 15 -20.12 -5.58 11.83
C LEU A 15 -19.69 -4.61 10.74
N VAL A 16 -20.54 -3.62 10.41
CA VAL A 16 -20.22 -2.58 9.42
C VAL A 16 -19.03 -1.74 9.90
N PHE A 17 -18.99 -1.33 11.17
CA PHE A 17 -17.86 -0.58 11.70
C PHE A 17 -16.55 -1.37 11.69
N ILE A 18 -16.59 -2.67 12.04
CA ILE A 18 -15.42 -3.56 11.97
C ILE A 18 -14.93 -3.68 10.52
N PHE A 19 -15.85 -3.86 9.58
CA PHE A 19 -15.54 -3.95 8.16
C PHE A 19 -14.90 -2.65 7.62
N LEU A 20 -15.47 -1.49 7.94
CA LEU A 20 -14.93 -0.18 7.55
C LEU A 20 -13.58 0.13 8.21
N TYR A 21 -13.34 -0.35 9.44
CA TYR A 21 -12.04 -0.22 10.09
C TYR A 21 -10.97 -1.10 9.43
N PHE A 22 -11.36 -2.32 9.03
CA PHE A 22 -10.43 -3.28 8.45
C PHE A 22 -10.05 -2.95 7.00
N ILE A 23 -10.97 -2.35 6.24
CA ILE A 23 -10.73 -1.99 4.83
C ILE A 23 -10.18 -0.57 4.73
N PRO A 24 -8.96 -0.37 4.18
CA PRO A 24 -8.36 0.95 4.03
C PRO A 24 -8.96 1.74 2.85
N VAL A 25 -10.25 2.06 2.91
CA VAL A 25 -10.99 2.77 1.84
C VAL A 25 -10.35 4.12 1.53
N ASN A 26 -9.99 4.90 2.55
CA ASN A 26 -9.36 6.21 2.36
C ASN A 26 -8.05 6.10 1.54
N LEU A 27 -7.21 5.11 1.87
CA LEU A 27 -5.95 4.89 1.16
C LEU A 27 -6.18 4.43 -0.28
N TRP A 28 -7.17 3.57 -0.51
CA TRP A 28 -7.55 3.11 -1.84
C TRP A 28 -8.00 4.25 -2.74
N ILE A 29 -8.82 5.17 -2.22
CA ILE A 29 -9.24 6.38 -2.92
C ILE A 29 -8.01 7.19 -3.31
N THR A 30 -7.13 7.50 -2.35
CA THR A 30 -5.89 8.25 -2.61
C THR A 30 -5.03 7.59 -3.69
N ALA A 31 -4.86 6.26 -3.63
CA ALA A 31 -4.10 5.51 -4.62
C ALA A 31 -4.70 5.65 -6.02
N ARG A 32 -6.02 5.46 -6.14
CA ARG A 32 -6.74 5.51 -7.41
C ARG A 32 -6.63 6.88 -8.08
N PHE A 33 -6.84 7.96 -7.32
CA PHE A 33 -6.70 9.33 -7.82
C PHE A 33 -5.25 9.73 -8.12
N SER A 34 -4.28 9.04 -7.54
CA SER A 34 -2.86 9.23 -7.81
C SER A 34 -2.32 8.36 -8.95
N GLY A 35 -3.18 7.61 -9.64
CA GLY A 35 -2.79 6.73 -10.74
C GLY A 35 -2.25 5.36 -10.33
N VAL A 36 -2.19 5.05 -9.03
CA VAL A 36 -1.80 3.72 -8.53
C VAL A 36 -3.00 2.77 -8.64
N LYS A 37 -2.85 1.73 -9.44
CA LYS A 37 -3.87 0.68 -9.65
C LYS A 37 -3.73 -0.41 -8.59
N VAL A 38 -4.19 -0.15 -7.37
CA VAL A 38 -4.23 -1.12 -6.26
C VAL A 38 -5.68 -1.44 -5.88
N GLY A 39 -5.99 -2.71 -5.64
CA GLY A 39 -7.33 -3.15 -5.26
C GLY A 39 -7.60 -3.04 -3.75
N LEU A 40 -8.87 -2.91 -3.33
CA LEU A 40 -9.24 -2.97 -1.91
C LEU A 40 -8.81 -4.28 -1.26
N LEU A 41 -9.01 -5.41 -1.97
CA LEU A 41 -8.59 -6.73 -1.50
C LEU A 41 -7.07 -6.84 -1.38
N GLU A 42 -6.32 -6.21 -2.28
CA GLU A 42 -4.85 -6.19 -2.23
C GLU A 42 -4.36 -5.45 -0.99
N LEU A 43 -4.91 -4.26 -0.71
CA LEU A 43 -4.58 -3.50 0.51
C LEU A 43 -4.94 -4.25 1.80
N MET A 44 -6.01 -5.04 1.76
CA MET A 44 -6.41 -5.90 2.86
C MET A 44 -5.42 -7.06 3.03
N PHE A 45 -5.00 -7.71 1.94
CA PHE A 45 -3.98 -8.77 1.95
C PHE A 45 -2.61 -8.26 2.37
N MET A 46 -2.26 -7.00 2.11
CA MET A 46 -1.06 -6.38 2.68
C MET A 46 -1.09 -6.43 4.21
N ARG A 47 -2.21 -6.03 4.84
CA ARG A 47 -2.37 -6.11 6.31
C ARG A 47 -2.24 -7.53 6.84
N ILE A 48 -2.84 -8.52 6.15
CA ILE A 48 -2.75 -9.94 6.52
C ILE A 48 -1.30 -10.44 6.44
N ARG A 49 -0.55 -10.05 5.40
CA ARG A 49 0.87 -10.34 5.23
C ARG A 49 1.79 -9.53 6.14
N LYS A 50 1.25 -8.70 7.03
CA LYS A 50 1.98 -7.76 7.91
C LYS A 50 2.80 -6.72 7.14
N VAL A 51 2.40 -6.41 5.91
CA VAL A 51 2.95 -5.31 5.11
C VAL A 51 2.08 -4.06 5.33
N PRO A 52 2.64 -2.91 5.74
CA PRO A 52 1.86 -1.70 5.98
C PRO A 52 1.44 -1.08 4.64
N PRO A 53 0.14 -1.15 4.26
CA PRO A 53 -0.31 -0.69 2.95
C PRO A 53 -0.05 0.80 2.72
N GLY A 54 -0.06 1.60 3.79
CA GLY A 54 0.20 3.04 3.71
C GLY A 54 1.61 3.38 3.21
N VAL A 55 2.62 2.60 3.59
CA VAL A 55 4.00 2.81 3.11
C VAL A 55 4.08 2.43 1.63
N ILE A 56 3.59 1.24 1.27
CA ILE A 56 3.64 0.73 -0.11
C ILE A 56 2.92 1.67 -1.07
N VAL A 57 1.69 2.06 -0.75
CA VAL A 57 0.90 2.97 -1.61
C VAL A 57 1.57 4.33 -1.74
N ARG A 58 2.08 4.90 -0.65
CA ARG A 58 2.75 6.21 -0.71
C ARG A 58 3.99 6.17 -1.61
N GLU A 59 4.83 5.15 -1.43
CA GLU A 59 6.05 5.01 -2.24
C GLU A 59 5.74 4.65 -3.71
N MET A 60 4.66 3.89 -3.98
CA MET A 60 4.14 3.69 -5.34
C MET A 60 3.70 5.00 -5.99
N ILE A 61 2.98 5.87 -5.25
CA ILE A 61 2.57 7.19 -5.75
C ILE A 61 3.82 8.00 -6.11
N THR A 62 4.83 8.01 -5.23
CA THR A 62 6.08 8.71 -5.44
C THR A 62 6.81 8.20 -6.69
N ALA A 63 6.92 6.88 -6.86
CA ALA A 63 7.57 6.26 -7.99
C ALA A 63 6.86 6.57 -9.32
N ILE A 64 5.52 6.43 -9.38
CA ILE A 64 4.73 6.76 -10.59
C ILE A 64 4.89 8.24 -10.97
N LYS A 65 4.82 9.14 -9.98
CA LYS A 65 5.00 10.59 -10.22
C LYS A 65 6.40 10.94 -10.70
N ALA A 66 7.41 10.16 -10.33
CA ALA A 66 8.78 10.31 -10.78
C ALA A 66 9.09 9.52 -12.07
N GLY A 67 8.13 8.78 -12.64
CA GLY A 67 8.35 7.97 -13.83
C GLY A 67 9.18 6.70 -13.60
N ILE A 68 9.37 6.28 -12.34
CA ILE A 68 10.16 5.09 -12.00
C ILE A 68 9.29 3.83 -12.15
N PRO A 69 9.67 2.85 -13.00
CA PRO A 69 8.89 1.64 -13.22
C PRO A 69 9.11 0.63 -12.09
N VAL A 70 8.19 0.58 -11.14
CA VAL A 70 8.16 -0.41 -10.04
C VAL A 70 6.73 -0.95 -9.85
N THR A 71 6.61 -2.15 -9.30
CA THR A 71 5.32 -2.77 -8.99
C THR A 71 5.04 -2.78 -7.48
N THR A 72 3.76 -2.92 -7.10
CA THR A 72 3.37 -3.13 -5.69
C THR A 72 4.09 -4.34 -5.12
N THR A 73 4.11 -5.45 -5.86
CA THR A 73 4.80 -6.70 -5.49
C THR A 73 6.28 -6.50 -5.19
N ASP A 74 7.00 -5.68 -5.97
CA ASP A 74 8.42 -5.40 -5.73
C ASP A 74 8.63 -4.73 -4.37
N LEU A 75 7.83 -3.70 -4.07
CA LEU A 75 7.91 -2.97 -2.81
C LEU A 75 7.49 -3.84 -1.61
N GLU A 76 6.43 -4.64 -1.77
CA GLU A 76 5.98 -5.57 -0.74
C GLU A 76 7.05 -6.63 -0.44
N THR A 77 7.66 -7.19 -1.48
CA THR A 77 8.72 -8.21 -1.35
C THR A 77 9.93 -7.64 -0.63
N HIS A 78 10.36 -6.43 -1.00
CA HIS A 78 11.48 -5.77 -0.33
C HIS A 78 11.17 -5.47 1.14
N TYR A 79 9.96 -4.98 1.44
CA TYR A 79 9.53 -4.77 2.82
C TYR A 79 9.52 -6.06 3.65
N LEU A 80 9.00 -7.15 3.08
CA LEU A 80 8.97 -8.47 3.73
C LEU A 80 10.36 -9.05 3.95
N ALA A 81 11.34 -8.71 3.10
CA ALA A 81 12.74 -9.03 3.29
C ALA A 81 13.42 -8.20 4.40
N GLY A 82 12.70 -7.26 5.03
CA GLY A 82 13.20 -6.38 6.08
C GLY A 82 13.81 -5.07 5.56
N GLY A 83 13.70 -4.80 4.26
CA GLY A 83 14.26 -3.61 3.63
C GLY A 83 13.44 -2.34 3.83
N HIS A 84 14.07 -1.19 3.60
CA HIS A 84 13.49 0.14 3.72
C HIS A 84 13.02 0.69 2.36
N VAL A 85 11.78 0.38 1.99
CA VAL A 85 11.14 0.83 0.73
C VAL A 85 11.33 2.32 0.41
N PRO A 86 11.17 3.27 1.35
CA PRO A 86 11.38 4.70 1.05
C PRO A 86 12.82 5.05 0.62
N SER A 87 13.84 4.37 1.16
CA SER A 87 15.25 4.59 0.78
C SER A 87 15.50 4.13 -0.64
N VAL A 88 15.01 2.94 -1.00
CA VAL A 88 15.11 2.39 -2.37
C VAL A 88 14.47 3.32 -3.39
N ILE A 89 13.22 3.75 -3.16
CA ILE A 89 12.53 4.66 -4.10
C ILE A 89 13.25 6.00 -4.21
N LYS A 90 13.73 6.56 -3.09
CA LYS A 90 14.52 7.79 -3.11
C LYS A 90 15.81 7.63 -3.91
N ALA A 91 16.53 6.52 -3.74
CA ALA A 91 17.76 6.22 -4.46
C ALA A 91 17.51 6.11 -5.97
N LEU A 92 16.45 5.43 -6.40
CA LEU A 92 16.06 5.31 -7.81
C LEU A 92 15.75 6.67 -8.43
N ILE A 93 15.00 7.52 -7.72
CA ILE A 93 14.68 8.88 -8.19
C ILE A 93 15.94 9.74 -8.28
N SER A 94 16.85 9.63 -7.31
CA SER A 94 18.13 10.33 -7.34
C SER A 94 19.03 9.88 -8.49
N ALA A 95 19.09 8.57 -8.76
CA ALA A 95 19.87 8.01 -9.85
C ALA A 95 19.32 8.43 -11.22
N ASP A 96 18.00 8.37 -11.41
CA ASP A 96 17.31 8.80 -12.62
C ASP A 96 17.60 10.28 -12.93
N LYS A 97 17.48 11.16 -11.93
CA LYS A 97 17.84 12.60 -12.06
C LYS A 97 19.32 12.84 -12.37
N ALA A 98 20.20 11.93 -11.95
CA ALA A 98 21.63 12.00 -12.22
C ALA A 98 22.04 11.30 -13.53
N ASN A 99 21.09 10.77 -14.32
CA ASN A 99 21.33 9.94 -15.50
C ASN A 99 22.21 8.71 -15.20
N ILE A 100 22.07 8.14 -13.99
CA ILE A 100 22.75 6.91 -13.58
C ILE A 100 21.77 5.75 -13.72
N SER A 101 22.16 4.73 -14.48
CA SER A 101 21.38 3.49 -14.58
C SER A 101 21.44 2.73 -13.26
N LEU A 102 20.34 2.77 -12.50
CA LEU A 102 20.16 2.03 -11.25
C LEU A 102 18.85 1.25 -11.33
N THR A 103 18.95 -0.08 -11.29
CA THR A 103 17.78 -0.96 -11.28
C THR A 103 17.22 -1.09 -9.87
N PHE A 104 15.92 -1.40 -9.75
CA PHE A 104 15.28 -1.68 -8.46
C PHE A 104 16.06 -2.74 -7.67
N LYS A 105 16.45 -3.84 -8.33
CA LYS A 105 17.23 -4.93 -7.71
C LYS A 105 18.60 -4.48 -7.18
N GLN A 106 19.28 -3.57 -7.88
CA GLN A 106 20.54 -3.01 -7.39
C GLN A 106 20.30 -2.11 -6.19
N ALA A 107 19.29 -1.25 -6.24
CA ALA A 107 18.94 -0.36 -5.14
C ALA A 107 18.55 -1.16 -3.87
N THR A 108 17.75 -2.22 -4.00
CA THR A 108 17.39 -3.11 -2.87
C THR A 108 18.55 -3.92 -2.32
N ALA A 109 19.59 -4.18 -3.12
CA ALA A 109 20.77 -4.91 -2.66
C ALA A 109 21.76 -4.03 -1.89
N ILE A 110 21.64 -2.70 -2.03
CA ILE A 110 22.48 -1.70 -1.35
C ILE A 110 21.80 -1.19 -0.08
N ASP A 111 20.46 -1.18 -0.08
CA ASP A 111 19.60 -0.78 1.04
C ASP A 111 19.84 -1.63 2.31
#